data_AF-E6LSL5-F1
#
_entry.id   AF-E6LSL5-F1
#
_cell.length_a   1.000
_cell.length_b   1.000
_cell.length_c   1.000
_cell.angle_alpha   90.00
_cell.angle_beta   90.00
_cell.angle_gamma   90.00
#
_symmetry.space_group_name_H-M   'P 1'
#
loop_
_entity.id
_entity.type
_entity.pdbx_description
1 polymer ?
#
loop_
_entity_poly.entity_id
_entity_poly.type
_entity_poly.pdbx_seq_one_letter_code
_entity_poly.pdbx_strand_id
1 'polypeptide(L)' 'MNLVEGFFSKLTRQSLKGIRVNSKEELVERIYKYFEEVNADPVVYHWKYRLEEIDLGEQVQVDTLPLKKSS' A
#
# COMPACT_ATOMS: atom_id res chain seq x y z
N MET A 1 5.73 -8.51 6.70
CA MET A 1 4.79 -7.48 6.23
C MET A 1 5.55 -6.20 6.03
N ASN A 2 5.36 -5.52 4.92
CA ASN A 2 5.83 -4.14 4.72
C ASN A 2 4.79 -3.12 5.26
N LEU A 3 5.15 -1.83 5.30
CA LEU A 3 4.27 -0.76 5.80
C LEU A 3 2.93 -0.72 5.04
N VAL A 4 2.99 -0.84 3.72
CA VAL A 4 1.83 -0.76 2.82
C VAL A 4 0.87 -1.93 3.03
N GLU A 5 1.40 -3.15 3.12
CA GLU A 5 0.64 -4.36 3.42
C GLU A 5 -0.02 -4.29 4.80
N GLY A 6 0.72 -3.81 5.81
CA GLY A 6 0.21 -3.62 7.17
C GLY A 6 -0.89 -2.56 7.22
N PHE A 7 -0.71 -1.46 6.47
CA PHE A 7 -1.68 -0.39 6.34
C PHE A 7 -3.00 -0.89 5.73
N PHE A 8 -2.95 -1.54 4.57
CA PHE A 8 -4.16 -2.05 3.93
C PHE A 8 -4.82 -3.18 4.73
N SER A 9 -4.02 -4.03 5.40
CA SER A 9 -4.55 -5.05 6.30
C SER A 9 -5.32 -4.46 7.48
N LYS A 10 -4.83 -3.36 8.05
CA LYS A 10 -5.55 -2.63 9.12
C LYS A 10 -6.77 -1.92 8.58
N LEU A 11 -6.65 -1.19 7.47
CA LEU A 11 -7.74 -0.45 6.85
C LEU A 11 -8.92 -1.37 6.50
N THR A 12 -8.65 -2.55 5.93
CA THR A 12 -9.68 -3.53 5.58
C THR A 12 -10.35 -4.16 6.81
N ARG A 13 -9.61 -4.38 7.90
CA ARG A 13 -10.12 -5.02 9.12
C ARG A 13 -10.81 -4.06 10.09
N GLN A 14 -10.35 -2.82 10.18
CA GLN A 14 -10.79 -1.83 11.17
C GLN A 14 -11.79 -0.84 10.56
N SER A 15 -11.53 -0.35 9.35
CA SER A 15 -12.35 0.70 8.73
C SER A 15 -13.41 0.14 7.79
N LEU A 16 -13.03 -0.81 6.92
CA LEU A 16 -13.95 -1.36 5.91
C LEU A 16 -14.76 -2.57 6.38
N LYS A 17 -14.41 -3.19 7.51
CA LYS A 17 -15.09 -4.41 7.95
C LYS A 17 -16.51 -4.10 8.41
N GLY A 18 -17.49 -4.59 7.64
CA GLY A 18 -18.91 -4.39 7.96
C GLY A 18 -19.43 -2.99 7.66
N ILE A 19 -18.65 -2.18 6.92
CA ILE A 19 -19.08 -0.85 6.52
C ILE A 19 -20.30 -0.96 5.58
N ARG A 20 -21.34 -0.19 5.88
CA ARG A 20 -22.51 0.01 5.02
C ARG A 20 -22.67 1.50 4.82
N VAL A 21 -22.75 1.92 3.57
CA VAL A 21 -22.85 3.32 3.14
C VAL A 21 -23.97 3.44 2.12
N ASN A 22 -24.58 4.61 2.03
CA ASN A 22 -25.68 4.85 1.09
C ASN A 22 -25.20 5.44 -0.24
N SER A 23 -23.98 5.99 -0.27
CA SER A 23 -23.38 6.55 -1.48
C SER A 23 -21.86 6.35 -1.53
N LYS A 24 -21.28 6.60 -2.71
CA LYS A 24 -19.83 6.49 -2.92
C LYS A 24 -19.08 7.63 -2.22
N GLU A 25 -19.69 8.81 -2.17
CA GLU A 25 -19.12 10.01 -1.55
C GLU A 25 -18.93 9.80 -0.05
N GLU A 26 -19.92 9.19 0.63
CA GLU A 26 -19.83 8.85 2.05
C GLU A 26 -18.67 7.89 2.35
N LEU A 27 -18.45 6.89 1.48
CA LEU A 27 -17.32 5.96 1.63
C LEU A 27 -15.98 6.70 1.52
N VAL A 28 -15.85 7.60 0.55
CA VAL A 28 -14.64 8.37 0.31
C VAL A 28 -14.34 9.26 1.50
N GLU A 29 -15.33 9.99 2.01
CA GLU A 29 -15.18 10.84 3.20
C GLU A 29 -14.72 10.04 4.42
N ARG A 30 -15.30 8.85 4.64
CA ARG A 30 -14.93 7.99 5.77
C ARG A 30 -13.51 7.43 5.67
N ILE A 31 -13.05 7.13 4.46
CA ILE A 31 -11.66 6.71 4.22
C ILE A 31 -10.70 7.87 4.52
N TYR A 32 -11.02 9.09 4.07
CA TYR A 32 -10.19 10.26 4.34
C TYR A 32 -10.11 10.57 5.84
N LYS A 33 -11.24 10.48 6.55
CA LYS A 33 -11.25 10.62 8.01
C LYS A 33 -10.35 9.60 8.70
N TYR A 34 -10.39 8.34 8.27
CA TYR A 34 -9.49 7.31 8.80
C TYR A 34 -8.02 7.66 8.55
N PHE A 35 -7.67 8.29 7.42
CA PHE A 35 -6.29 8.73 7.18
C PHE A 35 -5.86 9.83 8.15
N GLU A 36 -6.73 10.79 8.46
CA GLU A 36 -6.43 11.82 9.47
C GLU A 36 -6.18 11.21 10.84
N GLU A 37 -7.01 10.26 11.27
CA GLU A 37 -6.86 9.54 12.54
C GLU A 37 -5.55 8.73 12.60
N VAL A 38 -5.19 8.06 11.50
CA VAL A 38 -3.94 7.30 11.42
C VAL A 38 -2.71 8.22 11.39
N ASN A 39 -2.81 9.38 10.73
CA ASN A 39 -1.72 10.34 10.66
C ASN A 39 -1.52 11.11 11.97
N ALA A 40 -2.52 11.18 12.84
CA ALA A 40 -2.41 11.81 14.16
C ALA A 40 -1.45 11.06 15.09
N ASP A 41 -1.31 9.74 14.94
CA ASP A 41 -0.33 8.91 15.65
C ASP A 41 0.54 8.13 14.64
N PRO A 42 1.57 8.79 14.07
CA PRO A 42 2.34 8.19 12.99
C PRO A 42 3.19 7.03 13.52
N VAL A 43 2.97 5.83 12.97
CA VAL A 43 3.78 4.66 13.27
C VAL A 43 5.13 4.77 12.57
N VAL A 44 6.21 4.90 13.34
CA VAL A 44 7.59 4.90 12.80
C VAL A 44 7.91 3.52 12.25
N TYR A 45 7.98 3.43 10.92
CA TYR A 45 8.33 2.19 10.24
C TYR A 45 9.83 2.12 9.96
N HIS A 46 10.45 1.03 10.39
CA HIS A 46 11.85 0.74 10.05
C HIS A 46 11.86 -0.06 8.76
N TRP A 47 12.24 0.60 7.67
CA TRP A 47 12.41 -0.06 6.39
C TRP A 47 13.59 -1.02 6.50
N LYS A 48 13.36 -2.29 6.14
CA LYS A 48 14.43 -3.28 6.08
C LYS A 48 15.33 -3.08 4.84
N TYR A 49 14.91 -2.21 3.92
CA TYR A 49 15.64 -1.86 2.72
C TYR A 49 16.59 -0.72 3.04
N ARG A 50 17.89 -1.03 3.12
CA ARG A 50 18.96 -0.05 3.28
C ARG A 50 19.38 0.42 1.88
N LEU A 51 19.11 1.68 1.57
CA LEU A 51 19.60 2.31 0.34
C LEU A 51 21.14 2.28 0.27
N GLU A 52 21.81 2.21 1.43
CA GLU A 52 23.27 2.07 1.52
C GLU A 52 23.81 0.74 0.92
N GLU A 53 22.97 -0.30 0.82
CA GLU A 53 23.36 -1.63 0.34
C GLU A 53 23.07 -1.83 -1.16
N ILE A 54 22.48 -0.83 -1.83
CA ILE A 54 22.18 -0.91 -3.27
C ILE A 54 23.41 -0.46 -4.03
N ASP A 55 24.03 -1.39 -4.76
CA ASP A 55 25.02 -1.02 -5.77
C ASP A 55 24.31 -0.34 -6.95
N LEU A 56 24.54 0.97 -7.12
CA LEU A 56 24.01 1.74 -8.25
C LEU A 56 24.52 1.24 -9.62
N GLY A 57 25.53 0.36 -9.64
CA GLY A 57 26.04 -0.32 -10.82
C GLY A 57 25.36 -1.66 -11.15
N GLU A 58 24.48 -2.17 -10.28
CA GLU A 58 23.78 -3.43 -10.53
C GLU A 58 22.67 -3.24 -11.56
N GLN A 59 22.78 -3.92 -12.71
CA GLN A 59 21.78 -3.89 -13.77
C GLN A 59 20.48 -4.52 -13.27
N VAL A 60 19.39 -3.75 -13.26
CA VAL A 60 18.05 -4.26 -12.92
C VAL A 60 17.66 -5.34 -13.92
N GLN A 61 17.70 -6.61 -13.49
CA GLN A 61 17.20 -7.73 -14.27
C GLN A 61 15.67 -7.63 -14.36
N VAL A 62 15.17 -7.12 -15.48
CA VAL A 62 13.74 -7.10 -15.79
C VAL A 62 13.35 -8.39 -16.50
N ASP A 63 12.73 -9.32 -15.77
CA ASP A 63 12.12 -10.51 -16.36
C ASP A 63 10.95 -10.08 -17.25
N THR A 64 11.22 -9.90 -18.54
CA THR A 64 10.17 -9.59 -19.51
C THR A 64 9.55 -10.90 -19.98
N LEU A 65 8.26 -11.09 -19.69
CA LEU A 65 7.49 -12.20 -20.24
C LEU A 65 7.51 -12.14 -21.78
N PRO A 66 7.86 -13.23 -22.49
CA PRO A 66 7.89 -13.21 -23.94
C PRO A 66 6.47 -13.01 -24.48
N LEU A 67 6.26 -11.92 -25.21
CA LEU A 67 5.02 -11.67 -25.95
C LEU A 67 4.89 -12.73 -27.05
N LYS A 68 4.05 -13.74 -26.82
CA LYS A 68 3.68 -14.71 -27.85
C LYS A 68 2.92 -13.95 -28.93
N LYS A 69 3.58 -13.72 -30.08
CA LYS A 69 2.90 -13.18 -31.26
C LYS A 69 1.81 -14.17 -31.66
N SER A 70 0.55 -13.75 -31.59
CA SER A 70 -0.55 -14.51 -32.18
C SER A 70 -0.34 -14.49 -33.69
N SER A 71 -0.20 -15.68 -34.26
CA SER A 71 -0.15 -15.88 -35.70
C SER A 71 -1.55 -15.97 -36.28
#